data_AF-A0A2E7E9W3-F1
#
_entry.id   AF-A0A2E7E9W3-F1
#
_cell.length_a   1.000
_cell.length_b   1.000
_cell.length_c   1.000
_cell.angle_alpha   90.00
_cell.angle_beta   90.00
_cell.angle_gamma   90.00
#
_symmetry.space_group_name_H-M   'P 1'
#
loop_
_entity.id
_entity.type
_entity.pdbx_description
1 polymer ?
#
loop_
_entity_poly.entity_id
_entity_poly.type
_entity_poly.pdbx_seq_one_letter_code
_entity_poly.pdbx_strand_id
1 'polypeptide(L)'
;MPFQYYPRKLLLSIKLDMDVMKAALFSLLLLLSAQSFAINPFGLFGPDNFDDCVLEKLKGQASSPQVTRIARQACDRLFPQERVLSERLESWSWSLNDYGILTINATPPSKYTITSLEIHLEKKQCGHKYENLIDALKDRDTVKVAFEEGSSVATKKIRQDPDQYKCAIVGTVRAKRKYN
;
A
#
# COMPACT_ATOMS: atom_id res chain seq x y z
N MET A 1 -5.12 52.77 -75.22
CA MET A 1 -4.57 53.14 -73.90
C MET A 1 -4.96 52.04 -72.91
N PRO A 2 -4.03 51.19 -72.44
CA PRO A 2 -4.34 50.09 -71.53
C PRO A 2 -4.15 50.50 -70.06
N PHE A 3 -5.06 50.08 -69.18
CA PHE A 3 -4.95 50.21 -67.73
C PHE A 3 -4.17 49.01 -67.17
N GLN A 4 -3.04 49.28 -66.50
CA GLN A 4 -2.20 48.32 -65.80
C GLN A 4 -2.78 48.02 -64.40
N TYR A 5 -3.09 46.76 -64.12
CA TYR A 5 -3.49 46.26 -62.81
C TYR A 5 -2.24 45.79 -62.04
N TYR A 6 -1.99 46.33 -60.84
CA TYR A 6 -0.98 45.84 -59.90
C TYR A 6 -1.64 45.15 -58.71
N PRO A 7 -1.26 43.92 -58.32
CA PRO A 7 -1.75 43.31 -57.09
C PRO A 7 -0.97 43.83 -55.88
N ARG A 8 -1.68 44.33 -54.86
CA ARG A 8 -1.12 44.57 -53.52
C ARG A 8 -0.83 43.23 -52.84
N LYS A 9 0.45 42.93 -52.58
CA LYS A 9 0.84 41.91 -51.59
C LYS A 9 0.61 42.46 -50.19
N LEU A 10 -0.39 41.94 -49.47
CA LEU A 10 -0.52 42.14 -48.02
C LEU A 10 0.46 41.18 -47.33
N LEU A 11 1.59 41.70 -46.84
CA LEU A 11 2.48 40.97 -45.95
C LEU A 11 1.97 41.16 -44.52
N LEU A 12 1.28 40.15 -44.00
CA LEU A 12 0.87 40.09 -42.59
C LEU A 12 2.12 39.79 -41.75
N SER A 13 2.74 40.83 -41.18
CA SER A 13 3.85 40.69 -40.25
C SER A 13 3.30 40.48 -38.85
N ILE A 14 3.23 39.22 -38.41
CA ILE A 14 2.87 38.89 -37.03
C ILE A 14 4.09 39.19 -36.16
N LYS A 15 4.10 40.37 -35.52
CA LYS A 15 5.03 40.67 -34.43
C LYS A 15 4.62 39.82 -33.23
N LEU A 16 5.23 38.65 -33.10
CA LEU A 16 5.16 37.88 -31.87
C LEU A 16 5.97 38.63 -30.81
N ASP A 17 5.27 39.13 -29.80
CA ASP A 17 5.87 39.84 -28.70
C ASP A 17 6.84 38.92 -27.94
N MET A 18 8.06 39.41 -27.73
CA MET A 18 9.16 38.63 -27.21
C MET A 18 8.90 38.17 -25.76
N ASP A 19 8.03 38.88 -25.03
CA ASP A 19 7.62 38.52 -23.68
C ASP A 19 6.55 37.42 -23.66
N VAL A 20 5.68 37.38 -24.67
CA VAL A 20 4.72 36.28 -24.86
C VAL A 20 5.45 34.98 -25.20
N MET A 21 6.51 35.07 -25.99
CA MET A 21 7.34 33.92 -26.33
C MET A 21 8.08 33.36 -25.12
N LYS A 22 8.62 34.23 -24.25
CA LYS A 22 9.27 33.80 -22.99
C LYS A 22 8.28 33.17 -22.02
N ALA A 23 7.08 33.73 -21.87
CA ALA A 23 6.05 33.18 -21.00
C ALA A 23 5.54 31.81 -21.50
N ALA A 24 5.40 31.65 -22.82
CA ALA A 24 5.05 30.37 -23.44
C ALA A 24 6.17 29.32 -23.26
N LEU A 25 7.43 29.73 -23.44
CA LEU A 25 8.58 28.85 -23.26
C LEU A 25 8.74 28.41 -21.79
N PHE A 26 8.53 29.32 -20.85
CA PHE A 26 8.57 29.04 -19.41
C PHE A 26 7.42 28.11 -18.97
N SER A 27 6.22 28.31 -19.52
CA SER A 27 5.07 27.42 -19.29
C SER A 27 5.30 26.02 -19.86
N LEU A 28 5.92 25.91 -21.04
CA LEU A 28 6.29 24.62 -21.64
C LEU A 28 7.35 23.89 -20.80
N LEU A 29 8.35 24.61 -20.27
CA LEU A 29 9.36 24.04 -19.38
C LEU A 29 8.77 23.53 -18.05
N LEU A 30 7.80 24.26 -17.48
CA LEU A 30 7.07 23.81 -16.28
C LEU A 30 6.28 22.52 -16.56
N LEU A 31 5.60 22.43 -17.71
CA LEU A 31 4.87 21.22 -18.14
C LEU A 31 5.78 20.01 -18.39
N LEU A 32 7.02 20.24 -18.87
CA LEU A 32 8.01 19.17 -19.05
C LEU A 32 8.61 18.69 -17.73
N SER A 33 8.79 19.58 -16.75
CA SER A 33 9.31 19.23 -15.41
C SER A 33 8.30 18.46 -14.55
N ALA A 34 7.00 18.54 -14.86
CA ALA A 34 5.95 17.81 -14.16
C ALA A 34 5.87 16.31 -14.53
N GLN A 35 6.58 15.85 -15.57
CA GLN A 35 6.53 14.46 -16.04
C GLN A 35 7.64 13.56 -15.44
N SER A 36 8.45 14.06 -14.52
CA SER A 36 9.62 13.33 -13.99
C SER A 36 9.31 12.34 -12.85
N PHE A 37 8.05 11.99 -12.58
CA PHE A 37 7.70 11.09 -11.48
C PHE A 37 6.80 9.94 -11.94
N ALA A 38 7.36 8.97 -12.69
CA ALA A 38 6.93 7.55 -12.68
C ALA A 38 7.72 6.68 -13.68
N ILE A 39 8.99 6.98 -13.95
CA ILE A 39 9.84 6.05 -14.70
C ILE A 39 10.50 5.13 -13.68
N ASN A 40 9.83 4.04 -13.32
CA ASN A 40 10.51 2.91 -12.70
C ASN A 40 11.55 2.41 -13.72
N PRO A 41 12.86 2.39 -13.41
CA PRO A 41 13.90 1.97 -14.36
C PRO A 41 13.87 0.48 -14.73
N PHE A 42 12.80 -0.25 -14.40
CA PHE A 42 12.60 -1.67 -14.71
C PHE A 42 11.73 -1.94 -15.95
N GLY A 43 11.14 -0.90 -16.56
CA GLY A 43 10.14 -1.03 -17.63
C GLY A 43 10.67 -1.28 -19.05
N LEU A 44 11.70 -2.09 -19.25
CA LEU A 44 12.09 -2.48 -20.63
C LEU A 44 11.98 -3.98 -20.93
N PHE A 45 12.23 -4.90 -19.97
CA PHE A 45 12.15 -6.36 -20.23
C PHE A 45 11.92 -7.20 -18.95
N GLY A 46 11.04 -6.79 -18.05
CA GLY A 46 10.74 -7.54 -16.83
C GLY A 46 9.23 -7.65 -16.56
N PRO A 47 8.81 -8.52 -15.63
CA PRO A 47 7.42 -8.60 -15.23
C PRO A 47 6.99 -7.32 -14.49
N ASP A 48 5.79 -6.82 -14.77
CA ASP A 48 5.27 -5.58 -14.17
C ASP A 48 4.57 -5.83 -12.82
N ASN A 49 4.18 -7.07 -12.55
CA ASN A 49 3.53 -7.49 -11.31
C ASN A 49 3.81 -8.96 -10.97
N PHE A 50 3.29 -9.40 -9.82
CA PHE A 50 3.50 -10.77 -9.32
C PHE A 50 2.97 -11.84 -10.29
N ASP A 51 1.80 -11.64 -10.88
CA ASP A 51 1.19 -12.62 -11.75
C ASP A 51 1.97 -12.75 -13.06
N ASP A 52 2.40 -11.62 -13.63
CA ASP A 52 3.28 -11.61 -14.81
C ASP A 52 4.59 -12.34 -14.54
N CYS A 53 5.19 -12.13 -13.36
CA CYS A 53 6.38 -12.86 -12.94
C CYS A 53 6.12 -14.37 -12.87
N VAL A 54 5.00 -14.77 -12.27
CA VAL A 54 4.65 -16.20 -12.14
C VAL A 54 4.43 -16.82 -13.51
N LEU A 55 3.70 -16.14 -14.39
CA LEU A 55 3.45 -16.59 -15.76
C LEU A 55 4.75 -16.73 -16.56
N GLU A 56 5.67 -15.78 -16.44
CA GLU A 56 6.98 -15.85 -17.08
C GLU A 56 7.79 -17.06 -16.60
N LYS A 57 7.79 -17.33 -15.27
CA LYS A 57 8.48 -18.50 -14.69
C LYS A 57 7.84 -19.84 -15.06
N LEU A 58 6.53 -19.85 -15.38
CA LEU A 58 5.82 -21.05 -15.81
C LEU A 58 5.92 -21.32 -17.32
N LYS A 59 6.39 -20.34 -18.11
CA LYS A 59 6.47 -20.45 -19.56
C LYS A 59 7.37 -21.62 -19.96
N GLY A 60 6.80 -22.58 -20.70
CA GLY A 60 7.51 -23.77 -21.18
C GLY A 60 7.74 -24.86 -20.13
N GLN A 61 7.19 -24.72 -18.92
CA GLN A 61 7.25 -25.74 -17.86
C GLN A 61 5.95 -26.55 -17.80
N ALA A 62 6.03 -27.82 -17.37
CA ALA A 62 4.85 -28.62 -17.11
C ALA A 62 4.06 -28.05 -15.93
N SER A 63 2.76 -27.82 -16.13
CA SER A 63 1.85 -27.32 -15.09
C SER A 63 1.67 -28.38 -14.01
N SER A 64 2.50 -28.29 -12.97
CA SER A 64 2.36 -29.09 -11.75
C SER A 64 2.20 -28.18 -10.54
N PRO A 65 1.53 -28.64 -9.47
CA PRO A 65 1.42 -27.87 -8.23
C PRO A 65 2.77 -27.47 -7.65
N GLN A 66 3.79 -28.33 -7.80
CA GLN A 66 5.13 -28.10 -7.28
C GLN A 66 5.86 -27.00 -8.06
N VAL A 67 5.82 -27.03 -9.39
CA VAL A 67 6.42 -26.00 -10.25
C VAL A 67 5.75 -24.65 -10.01
N THR A 68 4.42 -24.62 -9.90
CA THR A 68 3.65 -23.41 -9.56
C THR A 68 4.05 -22.84 -8.22
N ARG A 69 4.26 -23.68 -7.20
CA ARG A 69 4.71 -23.24 -5.88
C ARG A 69 6.10 -22.58 -5.94
N ILE A 70 7.03 -23.18 -6.68
CA ILE A 70 8.40 -22.66 -6.82
C ILE A 70 8.39 -21.32 -7.58
N ALA A 71 7.65 -21.23 -8.68
CA ALA A 71 7.48 -20.00 -9.45
C ALA A 71 6.93 -18.85 -8.58
N ARG A 72 5.84 -19.12 -7.84
CA ARG A 72 5.26 -18.16 -6.88
C ARG A 72 6.27 -17.74 -5.82
N GLN A 73 7.02 -18.67 -5.25
CA GLN A 73 8.01 -18.36 -4.22
C GLN A 73 9.15 -17.48 -4.75
N ALA A 74 9.60 -17.70 -6.00
CA ALA A 74 10.62 -16.88 -6.63
C ALA A 74 10.12 -15.45 -6.88
N CYS A 75 8.88 -15.30 -7.33
CA CYS A 75 8.26 -14.01 -7.61
C CYS A 75 7.91 -13.21 -6.36
N ASP A 76 7.60 -13.88 -5.25
CA ASP A 76 7.27 -13.24 -3.98
C ASP A 76 8.46 -12.43 -3.42
N ARG A 77 9.70 -12.71 -3.83
CA ARG A 77 10.88 -11.89 -3.51
C ARG A 77 10.89 -10.55 -4.26
N LEU A 78 10.46 -10.57 -5.52
CA LEU A 78 10.43 -9.39 -6.39
C LEU A 78 9.16 -8.56 -6.14
N PHE A 79 8.06 -9.22 -5.80
CA PHE A 79 6.76 -8.63 -5.53
C PHE A 79 6.21 -9.14 -4.20
N PRO A 80 6.71 -8.65 -3.05
CA PRO A 80 6.31 -9.12 -1.73
C PRO A 80 4.81 -8.99 -1.51
N GLN A 81 4.11 -10.12 -1.42
CA GLN A 81 2.67 -10.16 -1.22
C GLN A 81 2.33 -10.10 0.28
N GLU A 82 1.36 -9.26 0.64
CA GLU A 82 0.75 -9.32 1.97
C GLU A 82 -0.16 -10.55 2.06
N ARG A 83 -0.01 -11.32 3.14
CA ARG A 83 -0.80 -12.54 3.36
C ARG A 83 -1.31 -12.59 4.79
N VAL A 84 -2.42 -13.31 4.98
CA VAL A 84 -2.87 -13.69 6.31
C VAL A 84 -1.94 -14.76 6.85
N LEU A 85 -1.37 -14.53 8.03
CA LEU A 85 -0.50 -15.47 8.70
C LEU A 85 -1.37 -16.55 9.37
N SER A 86 -1.18 -17.81 8.97
CA SER A 86 -1.81 -18.96 9.64
C SER A 86 -1.07 -19.37 10.92
N GLU A 87 0.20 -19.02 10.99
CA GLU A 87 1.05 -19.24 12.17
C GLU A 87 0.68 -18.23 13.27
N ARG A 88 0.83 -18.64 14.53
CA ARG A 88 0.66 -17.71 15.65
C ARG A 88 1.87 -16.78 15.73
N LEU A 89 1.65 -15.59 16.27
CA LEU A 89 2.74 -14.70 16.67
C LEU A 89 3.61 -15.41 17.72
N GLU A 90 4.92 -15.16 17.66
CA GLU A 90 5.86 -15.68 18.66
C GLU A 90 5.59 -15.04 20.02
N SER A 91 5.32 -13.73 20.03
CA SER A 91 4.88 -12.99 21.19
C SER A 91 4.05 -11.78 20.78
N TRP A 92 3.15 -11.33 21.66
CA TRP A 92 2.46 -10.07 21.48
C TRP A 92 1.99 -9.52 22.83
N SER A 93 1.83 -8.21 22.91
CA SER A 93 1.23 -7.51 24.03
C SER A 93 0.51 -6.26 23.54
N TRP A 94 -0.34 -5.72 24.40
CA TRP A 94 -1.07 -4.50 24.14
C TRP A 94 -1.09 -3.64 25.42
N SER A 95 -1.20 -2.33 25.23
CA SER A 95 -1.50 -1.38 26.28
C SER A 95 -2.38 -0.27 25.73
N LEU A 96 -3.16 0.34 26.61
CA LEU A 96 -4.03 1.45 26.27
C LEU A 96 -3.83 2.51 27.36
N ASN A 97 -3.55 3.74 26.96
CA ASN A 97 -3.35 4.84 27.90
C ASN A 97 -4.62 5.70 28.06
N ASP A 98 -4.60 6.59 29.04
CA ASP A 98 -5.69 7.51 29.39
C ASP A 98 -6.12 8.42 28.21
N TYR A 99 -5.29 8.56 27.18
CA TYR A 99 -5.57 9.33 25.98
C TYR A 99 -6.22 8.51 24.85
N GLY A 100 -6.54 7.23 25.11
CA GLY A 100 -7.10 6.32 24.11
C GLY A 100 -6.12 5.91 23.03
N ILE A 101 -4.81 5.89 23.32
CA ILE A 101 -3.78 5.41 22.38
C ILE A 101 -3.50 3.94 22.66
N LEU A 102 -3.98 3.08 21.77
CA LEU A 102 -3.68 1.66 21.76
C LEU A 102 -2.26 1.46 21.23
N THR A 103 -1.39 0.84 22.03
CA THR A 103 -0.04 0.46 21.65
C THR A 103 0.06 -1.05 21.61
N ILE A 104 0.51 -1.58 20.48
CA ILE A 104 0.64 -3.02 20.23
C ILE A 104 2.11 -3.33 20.00
N ASN A 105 2.64 -4.30 20.73
CA ASN A 105 3.93 -4.90 20.46
C ASN A 105 3.69 -6.32 19.96
N ALA A 106 4.21 -6.66 18.78
CA ALA A 106 3.99 -7.96 18.18
C ALA A 106 5.26 -8.45 17.48
N THR A 107 5.63 -9.69 17.79
CA THR A 107 6.78 -10.37 17.19
C THR A 107 6.26 -11.45 16.24
N PRO A 108 6.41 -11.29 14.90
CA PRO A 108 6.06 -12.33 13.95
C PRO A 108 7.06 -13.49 14.01
N PRO A 109 6.70 -14.66 13.45
CA PRO A 109 7.69 -15.68 13.14
C PRO A 109 8.85 -15.11 12.31
N SER A 110 10.07 -15.56 12.58
CA SER A 110 11.32 -15.07 11.95
C SER A 110 11.29 -14.86 10.42
N LYS A 111 10.47 -15.62 9.68
CA LYS A 111 10.34 -15.55 8.22
C LYS A 111 9.43 -14.42 7.72
N TYR A 112 8.83 -13.61 8.60
CA TYR A 112 7.82 -12.63 8.24
C TYR A 112 8.04 -11.26 8.91
N THR A 113 7.50 -10.22 8.28
CA THR A 113 7.33 -8.86 8.82
C THR A 113 5.83 -8.58 8.92
N ILE A 114 5.34 -8.22 10.11
CA ILE A 114 3.93 -7.84 10.29
C ILE A 114 3.68 -6.53 9.55
N THR A 115 2.57 -6.47 8.83
CA THR A 115 2.11 -5.26 8.13
C THR A 115 0.85 -4.71 8.76
N SER A 116 -0.06 -5.58 9.21
CA SER A 116 -1.21 -5.16 9.99
C SER A 116 -1.72 -6.26 10.91
N LEU A 117 -2.38 -5.84 11.98
CA LEU A 117 -2.95 -6.72 12.98
C LEU A 117 -4.37 -6.25 13.30
N GLU A 118 -5.31 -7.18 13.29
CA GLU A 118 -6.67 -6.97 13.74
C GLU A 118 -6.81 -7.47 15.18
N ILE A 119 -7.33 -6.61 16.05
CA ILE A 119 -7.50 -6.90 17.48
C ILE A 119 -8.96 -6.74 17.82
N HIS A 120 -9.48 -7.71 18.56
CA HIS A 120 -10.77 -7.62 19.22
C HIS A 120 -10.54 -7.18 20.67
N LEU A 121 -10.91 -5.94 20.98
CA LEU A 121 -10.93 -5.42 22.34
C LEU A 121 -12.28 -5.79 22.98
N GLU A 122 -12.26 -6.32 24.20
CA GLU A 122 -13.49 -6.70 24.91
C GLU A 122 -13.63 -5.94 26.24
N LYS A 123 -14.85 -5.53 26.54
CA LYS A 123 -15.19 -4.83 27.80
C LYS A 123 -15.18 -5.76 29.03
N LYS A 124 -15.21 -7.07 28.78
CA LYS A 124 -15.16 -8.13 29.79
C LYS A 124 -13.77 -8.76 29.84
N GLN A 125 -13.51 -9.56 30.88
CA GLN A 125 -12.27 -10.33 30.99
C GLN A 125 -12.18 -11.39 29.89
N CYS A 126 -10.95 -11.73 29.50
CA CYS A 126 -10.71 -12.76 28.51
C CYS A 126 -11.32 -14.10 28.95
N GLY A 127 -12.10 -14.73 28.06
CA GLY A 127 -12.77 -16.01 28.35
C GLY A 127 -14.12 -15.90 29.04
N HIS A 128 -14.67 -14.68 29.21
CA HIS A 128 -16.04 -14.49 29.64
C HIS A 128 -17.01 -15.22 28.68
N LYS A 129 -17.96 -15.97 29.25
CA LYS A 129 -18.97 -16.69 28.47
C LYS A 129 -20.20 -15.80 28.32
N TYR A 130 -20.54 -15.47 27.08
CA TYR A 130 -21.77 -14.76 26.75
C TYR A 130 -22.92 -15.76 26.58
N GLU A 131 -24.13 -15.34 26.97
CA GLU A 131 -25.34 -16.14 26.77
C GLU A 131 -25.71 -16.25 25.29
N ASN A 132 -25.41 -15.22 24.49
CA ASN A 132 -25.67 -15.18 23.06
C ASN A 132 -24.64 -14.32 22.31
N LEU A 133 -24.66 -14.43 20.98
CA LEU A 133 -23.73 -13.70 20.09
C LEU A 133 -23.95 -12.19 20.09
N ILE A 134 -25.20 -11.72 20.24
CA ILE A 134 -25.53 -10.30 20.19
C ILE A 134 -24.87 -9.55 21.36
N ASP A 135 -24.89 -10.14 22.55
CA ASP A 135 -24.26 -9.54 23.73
C ASP A 135 -22.74 -9.59 23.62
N ALA A 136 -22.18 -10.65 23.05
CA ALA A 136 -20.75 -10.72 22.74
C ALA A 136 -20.30 -9.60 21.78
N LEU A 137 -21.15 -9.25 20.80
CA LEU A 137 -20.85 -8.19 19.82
C LEU A 137 -20.97 -6.77 20.40
N LYS A 138 -21.85 -6.53 21.40
CA LYS A 138 -21.99 -5.22 22.05
C LYS A 138 -20.78 -4.85 22.93
N ASP A 139 -20.13 -5.87 23.47
CA ASP A 139 -18.98 -5.74 24.35
C ASP A 139 -17.63 -5.87 23.62
N ARG A 140 -17.66 -6.01 22.29
CA ARG A 140 -16.47 -6.20 21.45
C ARG A 140 -16.31 -5.07 20.44
N ASP A 141 -15.10 -4.53 20.39
CA ASP A 141 -14.67 -3.59 19.35
C ASP A 141 -13.52 -4.19 18.53
N THR A 142 -13.54 -3.99 17.22
CA THR A 142 -12.49 -4.48 16.32
C THR A 142 -11.61 -3.32 15.86
N VAL A 143 -10.33 -3.40 16.15
CA VAL A 143 -9.33 -2.39 15.81
C VAL A 143 -8.29 -3.00 14.90
N LYS A 144 -8.19 -2.47 13.67
CA LYS A 144 -7.09 -2.78 12.76
C LYS A 144 -5.95 -1.78 12.96
N VAL A 145 -4.76 -2.27 13.26
CA VAL A 145 -3.53 -1.49 13.45
C VAL A 145 -2.56 -1.82 12.32
N ALA A 146 -1.92 -0.81 11.74
CA ALA A 146 -0.89 -0.97 10.71
C ALA A 146 0.50 -0.78 11.34
N PHE A 147 1.45 -1.60 10.93
CA PHE A 147 2.83 -1.51 11.37
C PHE A 147 3.64 -0.76 10.32
N GLU A 148 4.51 0.12 10.78
CA GLU A 148 5.56 0.66 9.93
C GLU A 148 6.55 -0.45 9.55
N GLU A 149 7.16 -0.32 8.38
CA GLU A 149 8.04 -1.36 7.85
C GLU A 149 9.23 -1.61 8.79
N GLY A 150 9.42 -2.86 9.20
CA GLY A 150 10.47 -3.27 10.12
C GLY A 150 10.19 -3.01 11.60
N SER A 151 9.09 -2.34 11.94
CA SER A 151 8.70 -2.12 13.34
C SER A 151 7.99 -3.34 13.94
N SER A 152 8.26 -3.62 15.21
CA SER A 152 7.49 -4.56 16.05
C SER A 152 6.43 -3.85 16.90
N VAL A 153 6.36 -2.52 16.82
CA VAL A 153 5.44 -1.69 17.60
C VAL A 153 4.56 -0.88 16.67
N ALA A 154 3.27 -0.84 16.97
CA ALA A 154 2.31 0.01 16.28
C ALA A 154 1.37 0.69 17.25
N THR A 155 0.95 1.91 16.92
CA THR A 155 0.04 2.70 17.74
C THR A 155 -1.20 3.10 16.95
N LYS A 156 -2.33 3.22 17.65
CA LYS A 156 -3.58 3.70 17.06
C LYS A 156 -4.43 4.41 18.10
N LYS A 157 -4.88 5.61 17.77
CA LYS A 157 -5.89 6.31 18.57
C LYS A 157 -7.26 5.65 18.36
N ILE A 158 -7.91 5.25 19.44
CA ILE A 158 -9.28 4.75 19.45
C ILE A 158 -10.21 5.82 20.04
N ARG A 159 -11.48 5.82 19.64
CA ARG A 159 -12.47 6.85 20.06
C ARG A 159 -13.13 6.55 21.40
N GLN A 160 -12.88 5.37 21.96
CA GLN A 160 -13.56 4.86 23.13
C GLN A 160 -12.77 5.12 24.40
N ASP A 161 -13.51 5.16 25.51
CA ASP A 161 -12.98 5.35 26.85
C ASP A 161 -12.03 4.19 27.20
N PRO A 162 -10.76 4.48 27.54
CA PRO A 162 -9.75 3.45 27.72
C PRO A 162 -10.03 2.50 28.88
N ASP A 163 -10.75 2.94 29.90
CA ASP A 163 -11.05 2.14 31.10
C ASP A 163 -12.11 1.05 30.85
N GLN A 164 -12.74 1.06 29.68
CA GLN A 164 -13.80 0.09 29.36
C GLN A 164 -13.25 -1.27 28.97
N TYR A 165 -12.04 -1.35 28.42
CA TYR A 165 -11.50 -2.61 27.88
C TYR A 165 -10.70 -3.37 28.93
N LYS A 166 -11.03 -4.65 29.09
CA LYS A 166 -10.39 -5.55 30.05
C LYS A 166 -9.64 -6.69 29.38
N CYS A 167 -9.84 -6.87 28.08
CA CYS A 167 -9.22 -7.92 27.30
C CYS A 167 -8.93 -7.44 25.88
N ALA A 168 -7.89 -8.01 25.27
CA ALA A 168 -7.66 -7.95 23.84
C ALA A 168 -7.35 -9.35 23.32
N ILE A 169 -7.83 -9.63 22.12
CA ILE A 169 -7.63 -10.90 21.42
C ILE A 169 -7.14 -10.60 20.02
N VAL A 170 -6.06 -11.25 19.60
CA VAL A 170 -5.59 -11.18 18.21
C VAL A 170 -6.58 -11.91 17.32
N GLY A 171 -7.14 -11.18 16.35
CA GLY A 171 -7.92 -11.74 15.25
C GLY A 171 -6.98 -12.09 14.10
N THR A 172 -7.07 -11.32 13.02
CA THR A 172 -6.29 -11.53 11.80
C THR A 172 -4.89 -10.90 11.90
N VAL A 173 -3.85 -11.68 11.61
CA VAL A 173 -2.48 -11.16 11.43
C VAL A 173 -2.17 -11.12 9.93
N ARG A 174 -1.74 -9.97 9.42
CA ARG A 174 -1.24 -9.82 8.05
C ARG A 174 0.24 -9.52 8.08
N ALA A 175 0.97 -10.19 7.19
CA ALA A 175 2.41 -10.10 7.13
C ALA A 175 2.92 -10.29 5.70
N LYS A 176 4.14 -9.81 5.46
CA LYS A 176 4.93 -10.09 4.25
C LYS A 176 6.08 -11.03 4.62
N ARG A 177 6.51 -11.86 3.68
CA ARG A 177 7.68 -12.71 3.88
C ARG A 177 8.96 -11.86 3.91
N LYS A 178 9.86 -12.15 4.84
CA LYS A 178 11.22 -11.60 4.86
C LYS A 178 12.09 -12.37 3.88
N TYR A 179 12.84 -11.64 3.08
CA TYR A 179 13.89 -12.17 2.21
C TYR A 179 15.21 -11.61 2.72
N ASN A 180 16.05 -12.49 3.27
CA ASN A 180 17.43 -12.17 3.63
C ASN A 180 18.32 -12.12 2.37
#